data_AF-A0A1C6WDF8-F1
#
_entry.id   AF-A0A1C6WDF8-F1
#
_cell.length_a   1.000
_cell.length_b   1.000
_cell.length_c   1.000
_cell.angle_alpha   90.00
_cell.angle_beta   90.00
_cell.angle_gamma   90.00
#
_symmetry.space_group_name_H-M   'P 1'
#
loop_
_entity.id
_entity.type
_entity.pdbx_description
1 polymer ?
#
loop_
_entity_poly.entity_id
_entity_poly.type
_entity_poly.pdbx_seq_one_letter_code
_entity_poly.pdbx_strand_id
1 'polypeptide(L)'
;MNKDVCSNFLYLTTNLKYDSSNKNYQIINGDHLKKHCDNENCGSDLEKISAGCLYFFNEFFGSSSVFESVAKNNINIVDYIIIWLSYMLNLKENEGSESLTYFNNIYINNDKYKNSIIYIKDYNNYKDLIDKNHDLTKVDIKDISKF
;
A
#
# COMPACT_ATOMS: atom_id res chain seq x y z
N MET A 1 -14.80 -2.18 -9.83
CA MET A 1 -13.44 -1.58 -9.81
C MET A 1 -13.05 -1.21 -11.25
N ASN A 2 -12.49 -0.02 -11.47
CA ASN A 2 -12.09 0.49 -12.80
C ASN A 2 -10.95 -0.35 -13.41
N LYS A 3 -10.88 -0.45 -14.75
CA LYS A 3 -9.88 -1.27 -15.48
C LYS A 3 -8.44 -0.95 -15.10
N ASP A 4 -8.08 0.33 -14.94
CA ASP A 4 -6.72 0.75 -14.62
C ASP A 4 -6.38 0.42 -13.16
N VAL A 5 -7.35 0.57 -12.26
CA VAL A 5 -7.23 0.11 -10.86
C VAL A 5 -7.01 -1.40 -10.84
N CYS A 6 -7.87 -2.18 -11.51
CA CYS A 6 -7.72 -3.64 -11.62
C CYS A 6 -6.37 -4.06 -12.18
N SER A 7 -5.87 -3.36 -13.20
CA SER A 7 -4.58 -3.69 -13.83
C SER A 7 -3.41 -3.51 -12.88
N ASN A 8 -3.39 -2.43 -12.10
CA ASN A 8 -2.36 -2.20 -11.08
C ASN A 8 -2.43 -3.21 -9.93
N PHE A 9 -3.63 -3.56 -9.45
CA PHE A 9 -3.80 -4.60 -8.44
C PHE A 9 -3.38 -5.98 -8.96
N LEU A 10 -3.72 -6.32 -10.21
CA LEU A 10 -3.29 -7.56 -10.85
C LEU A 10 -1.77 -7.59 -11.00
N TYR A 11 -1.17 -6.49 -11.43
CA TYR A 11 0.29 -6.36 -11.52
C TYR A 11 0.95 -6.61 -10.17
N LEU A 12 0.51 -5.93 -9.11
CA LEU A 12 1.13 -6.05 -7.80
C LEU A 12 0.96 -7.47 -7.22
N THR A 13 -0.25 -8.02 -7.24
CA THR A 13 -0.53 -9.36 -6.68
C THR A 13 0.12 -10.49 -7.47
N THR A 14 0.42 -10.28 -8.76
CA THR A 14 1.20 -11.22 -9.56
C THR A 14 2.69 -11.17 -9.24
N ASN A 15 3.20 -10.00 -8.84
CA ASN A 15 4.63 -9.77 -8.65
C ASN A 15 5.09 -9.74 -7.18
N LEU A 16 4.19 -9.60 -6.22
CA LEU A 16 4.42 -9.72 -4.78
C LEU A 16 3.50 -10.82 -4.24
N LYS A 17 4.07 -12.01 -3.99
CA LYS A 17 3.31 -13.19 -3.56
C LYS A 17 3.73 -13.67 -2.19
N TYR A 18 2.76 -14.15 -1.42
CA TYR A 18 3.02 -14.91 -0.21
C TYR A 18 3.30 -16.37 -0.57
N ASP A 19 4.45 -16.88 -0.15
CA ASP A 19 4.78 -18.31 -0.19
C ASP A 19 4.37 -18.94 1.14
N SER A 20 3.26 -19.66 1.13
CA SER A 20 2.74 -20.33 2.32
C SER A 20 3.65 -21.45 2.84
N SER A 21 4.50 -22.03 1.99
CA SER A 21 5.42 -23.11 2.38
C SER A 21 6.57 -22.56 3.21
N ASN A 22 7.12 -21.43 2.77
CA ASN A 22 8.24 -20.74 3.42
C ASN A 22 7.79 -19.63 4.39
N LYS A 23 6.48 -19.39 4.48
CA LYS A 23 5.83 -18.33 5.28
C LYS A 23 6.44 -16.93 5.07
N ASN A 24 6.80 -16.59 3.83
CA ASN A 24 7.45 -15.32 3.51
C ASN A 24 6.93 -14.71 2.20
N TYR A 25 7.30 -13.46 1.94
CA TYR A 25 6.94 -12.75 0.72
C TYR A 25 8.05 -12.79 -0.32
N GLN A 26 7.66 -13.06 -1.56
CA GLN A 26 8.54 -13.13 -2.72
C GLN A 26 8.17 -12.06 -3.74
N ILE A 27 9.19 -11.32 -4.21
CA ILE A 27 9.04 -10.45 -5.38
C ILE A 27 9.51 -11.23 -6.61
N ILE A 28 8.58 -11.54 -7.53
CA ILE A 28 8.84 -12.42 -8.69
C ILE A 28 9.51 -11.66 -9.83
N ASN A 29 8.87 -10.61 -10.36
CA ASN A 29 9.47 -9.68 -11.33
C ASN A 29 9.42 -8.27 -10.73
N GLY A 30 10.58 -7.76 -10.36
CA GLY A 30 10.66 -6.83 -9.24
C GLY A 30 11.19 -5.44 -9.54
N ASP A 31 11.78 -5.17 -10.69
CA ASP A 31 12.56 -3.93 -10.86
C ASP A 31 11.72 -2.66 -10.66
N HIS A 32 10.42 -2.71 -11.00
CA HIS A 32 9.51 -1.60 -10.74
C HIS A 32 9.13 -1.48 -9.26
N LEU A 33 8.84 -2.60 -8.59
CA LEU A 33 8.48 -2.61 -7.17
C LEU A 33 9.68 -2.27 -6.28
N LYS A 34 10.87 -2.71 -6.68
CA LYS A 34 12.12 -2.50 -5.94
C LYS A 34 12.51 -1.03 -5.83
N LYS A 35 12.10 -0.20 -6.79
CA LYS A 35 12.28 1.27 -6.73
C LYS A 35 11.56 1.92 -5.56
N HIS A 36 10.53 1.26 -5.02
CA HIS A 36 9.76 1.75 -3.89
C HIS A 36 10.33 1.30 -2.53
N CYS A 37 11.29 0.38 -2.50
CA CYS A 37 11.98 -0.04 -1.27
C CYS A 37 12.80 1.10 -0.65
N ASP A 38 12.92 1.14 0.67
CA ASP A 38 13.75 2.14 1.36
C ASP A 38 15.26 1.92 1.16
N ASN A 39 15.71 0.68 0.94
CA ASN A 39 17.13 0.32 0.78
C ASN A 39 17.41 -0.48 -0.52
N GLU A 40 16.67 -0.24 -1.61
CA GLU A 40 16.75 -0.90 -2.94
C GLU A 40 16.51 -2.43 -2.97
N ASN A 41 16.67 -3.13 -1.85
CA ASN A 41 16.71 -4.59 -1.79
C ASN A 41 15.43 -5.24 -1.24
N CYS A 42 14.52 -4.48 -0.61
CA CYS A 42 13.32 -5.01 0.07
C CYS A 42 13.60 -6.34 0.81
N GLY A 43 14.55 -6.31 1.74
CA GLY A 43 15.10 -7.50 2.36
C GLY A 43 14.06 -8.22 3.22
N SER A 44 13.31 -7.48 4.03
CA SER A 44 12.27 -8.06 4.88
C SER A 44 10.91 -8.16 4.18
N ASP A 45 9.99 -8.96 4.72
CA ASP A 45 8.62 -9.05 4.20
C ASP A 45 7.85 -7.74 4.35
N LEU A 46 7.99 -7.07 5.49
CA LEU A 46 7.33 -5.79 5.75
C LEU A 46 7.84 -4.70 4.80
N GLU A 47 9.13 -4.72 4.44
CA GLU A 47 9.68 -3.84 3.41
C GLU A 47 9.08 -4.14 2.02
N LYS A 48 8.87 -5.42 1.67
CA LYS A 48 8.20 -5.80 0.41
C LYS A 48 6.75 -5.31 0.37
N ILE A 49 6.01 -5.50 1.47
CA ILE A 49 4.63 -5.01 1.61
C ILE A 49 4.59 -3.47 1.55
N SER A 50 5.52 -2.78 2.23
CA SER A 50 5.68 -1.32 2.17
C SER A 50 5.92 -0.81 0.76
N ALA A 51 6.83 -1.46 0.01
CA ALA A 51 7.07 -1.12 -1.38
C ALA A 51 5.82 -1.32 -2.26
N GLY A 52 5.05 -2.39 -2.04
CA GLY A 52 3.79 -2.61 -2.74
C GLY A 52 2.71 -1.58 -2.39
N CYS A 53 2.61 -1.19 -1.12
CA CYS A 53 1.70 -0.14 -0.66
C CYS A 53 2.05 1.20 -1.31
N LEU A 54 3.33 1.59 -1.28
CA LEU A 54 3.80 2.85 -1.88
C LEU A 54 3.65 2.86 -3.41
N TYR A 55 3.84 1.71 -4.06
CA TYR A 55 3.57 1.54 -5.49
C TYR A 55 2.13 1.96 -5.83
N PHE A 56 1.13 1.49 -5.09
CA PHE A 56 -0.26 1.92 -5.33
C PHE A 56 -0.46 3.42 -5.19
N PHE A 57 0.10 4.04 -4.14
CA PHE A 57 -0.05 5.48 -3.99
C PHE A 57 0.61 6.27 -5.13
N ASN A 58 1.74 5.81 -5.65
CA ASN A 58 2.37 6.44 -6.82
C ASN A 58 1.58 6.21 -8.11
N GLU A 59 1.06 5.00 -8.35
CA GLU A 59 0.31 4.70 -9.58
C GLU A 59 -1.10 5.30 -9.62
N PHE A 60 -1.65 5.69 -8.47
CA PHE A 60 -2.99 6.29 -8.40
C PHE A 60 -2.97 7.77 -8.05
N PHE A 61 -1.94 8.23 -7.35
CA PHE A 61 -1.84 9.60 -6.84
C PHE A 61 -0.44 10.20 -7.07
N GLY A 62 0.40 9.64 -7.94
CA GLY A 62 1.77 10.10 -8.19
C GLY A 62 1.91 11.44 -8.89
N SER A 63 0.92 11.80 -9.71
CA SER A 63 0.89 13.07 -10.43
C SER A 63 -0.54 13.52 -10.69
N SER A 64 -0.72 14.80 -11.05
CA SER A 64 -2.08 15.30 -11.33
C SER A 64 -2.73 14.59 -12.50
N SER A 65 -1.97 14.20 -13.53
CA SER A 65 -2.51 13.47 -14.69
C SER A 65 -2.97 12.07 -14.31
N VAL A 66 -2.19 11.36 -13.49
CA VAL A 66 -2.53 10.04 -12.95
C VAL A 66 -3.75 10.12 -12.04
N PHE A 67 -3.79 11.12 -11.16
CA PHE A 67 -4.95 11.35 -10.29
C PHE A 67 -6.23 11.62 -11.10
N GLU A 68 -6.16 12.51 -12.09
CA GLU A 68 -7.32 12.86 -12.93
C GLU A 68 -7.82 11.66 -13.75
N SER A 69 -6.92 10.82 -14.28
CA SER A 69 -7.30 9.68 -15.13
C SER A 69 -7.76 8.47 -14.33
N VAL A 70 -7.11 8.18 -13.20
CA VAL A 70 -7.38 6.98 -12.39
C VAL A 70 -8.16 7.35 -11.13
N ALA A 71 -7.63 8.16 -10.24
CA ALA A 71 -8.17 8.22 -8.88
C ALA A 71 -9.41 9.11 -8.68
N LYS A 72 -9.51 10.22 -9.41
CA LYS A 72 -10.57 11.23 -9.21
C LYS A 72 -12.00 10.69 -9.32
N ASN A 73 -12.22 9.74 -10.23
CA ASN A 73 -13.54 9.13 -10.43
C ASN A 73 -13.70 7.79 -9.68
N ASN A 74 -12.69 7.37 -8.91
CA ASN A 74 -12.67 6.11 -8.19
C ASN A 74 -12.56 6.39 -6.69
N ILE A 75 -13.70 6.77 -6.10
CA ILE A 75 -13.81 7.26 -4.72
C ILE A 75 -13.31 6.30 -3.63
N ASN A 76 -13.22 4.99 -3.91
CA ASN A 76 -12.86 3.97 -2.92
C ASN A 76 -11.44 3.40 -3.10
N ILE A 77 -10.55 4.05 -3.86
CA ILE A 77 -9.19 3.51 -4.10
C ILE A 77 -8.41 3.38 -2.79
N VAL A 78 -8.48 4.38 -1.91
CA VAL A 78 -7.78 4.32 -0.63
C VAL A 78 -8.28 3.12 0.18
N ASP A 79 -9.59 2.88 0.21
CA ASP A 79 -10.18 1.70 0.88
C ASP A 79 -9.63 0.39 0.31
N TYR A 80 -9.55 0.26 -1.02
CA TYR A 80 -9.00 -0.95 -1.65
C TYR A 80 -7.53 -1.17 -1.32
N ILE A 81 -6.73 -0.11 -1.25
CA ILE A 81 -5.33 -0.21 -0.85
C ILE A 81 -5.22 -0.67 0.60
N ILE A 82 -6.04 -0.12 1.50
CA ILE A 82 -6.03 -0.51 2.92
C ILE A 82 -6.52 -1.95 3.10
N ILE A 83 -7.57 -2.38 2.40
CA ILE A 83 -8.04 -3.77 2.40
C ILE A 83 -6.94 -4.72 1.94
N TRP A 84 -6.26 -4.40 0.83
CA TRP A 84 -5.12 -5.19 0.35
C TRP A 84 -3.98 -5.22 1.38
N LEU A 85 -3.63 -4.08 1.97
CA LEU A 85 -2.57 -3.99 2.97
C LEU A 85 -2.90 -4.86 4.18
N SER A 86 -4.14 -4.78 4.70
CA SER A 86 -4.62 -5.62 5.80
C SER A 86 -4.61 -7.10 5.46
N TYR A 87 -5.04 -7.47 4.25
CA TYR A 87 -4.98 -8.85 3.80
C TYR A 87 -3.54 -9.37 3.81
N MET A 88 -2.60 -8.62 3.22
CA MET A 88 -1.19 -9.03 3.14
C MET A 88 -0.54 -9.11 4.53
N LEU A 89 -0.78 -8.14 5.39
CA LEU A 89 -0.26 -8.19 6.75
C LEU A 89 -0.87 -9.37 7.55
N ASN A 90 -2.14 -9.73 7.34
CA ASN A 90 -2.82 -10.82 8.04
C ASN A 90 -2.43 -12.23 7.55
N LEU A 91 -1.89 -12.36 6.34
CA LEU A 91 -1.34 -13.63 5.85
C LEU A 91 -0.10 -14.08 6.64
N LYS A 92 0.57 -13.15 7.32
CA LYS A 92 1.69 -13.46 8.19
C LYS A 92 1.14 -13.68 9.61
N GLU A 93 1.44 -14.84 10.20
CA GLU A 93 0.84 -15.28 11.46
C GLU A 93 1.39 -14.46 12.65
N ASN A 94 0.68 -13.39 13.01
CA ASN A 94 0.63 -12.69 14.31
C ASN A 94 1.88 -12.79 15.20
N GLU A 95 2.93 -12.04 14.87
CA GLU A 95 3.77 -11.40 15.90
C GLU A 95 3.49 -9.89 15.88
N GLY A 96 3.43 -9.23 17.03
CA GLY A 96 2.87 -7.87 17.22
C GLY A 96 3.43 -6.73 16.34
N SER A 97 4.47 -6.99 15.55
CA SER A 97 5.02 -6.15 14.48
C SER A 97 4.19 -6.15 13.17
N GLU A 98 3.14 -6.95 13.06
CA GLU A 98 2.36 -7.10 11.80
C GLU A 98 0.98 -6.41 11.85
N SER A 99 0.74 -5.58 12.88
CA SER A 99 -0.47 -4.75 12.96
C SER A 99 -0.44 -3.56 12.00
N LEU A 100 -1.61 -3.09 11.57
CA LEU A 100 -1.75 -1.84 10.81
C LEU A 100 -1.14 -0.65 11.56
N THR A 101 -1.33 -0.58 12.87
CA THR A 101 -0.74 0.47 13.74
C THR A 101 0.78 0.48 13.66
N TYR A 102 1.41 -0.68 13.83
CA TYR A 102 2.87 -0.79 13.75
C TYR A 102 3.36 -0.42 12.34
N PHE A 103 2.71 -0.98 11.32
CA PHE A 103 3.07 -0.71 9.92
C PHE A 103 2.96 0.78 9.59
N ASN A 104 1.88 1.45 10.01
CA ASN A 104 1.69 2.87 9.81
C ASN A 104 2.84 3.68 10.42
N ASN A 105 3.21 3.36 11.67
CA ASN A 105 4.26 4.07 12.39
C ASN A 105 5.66 3.90 11.77
N ILE A 106 5.96 2.72 11.24
CA ILE A 106 7.29 2.41 10.70
C ILE A 106 7.42 2.74 9.21
N TYR A 107 6.41 2.41 8.40
CA TYR A 107 6.53 2.40 6.94
C TYR A 107 5.69 3.47 6.22
N ILE A 108 4.63 3.99 6.84
CA ILE A 108 3.83 5.08 6.25
C ILE A 108 4.26 6.45 6.80
N ASN A 109 4.78 6.51 8.04
CA ASN A 109 5.25 7.75 8.64
C ASN A 109 6.65 8.20 8.18
N ASN A 110 7.00 8.01 6.91
CA ASN A 110 8.30 8.37 6.34
C ASN A 110 8.19 9.50 5.30
N ASP A 111 9.34 9.96 4.78
CA ASP A 111 9.41 11.07 3.84
C ASP A 111 8.72 10.80 2.51
N LYS A 112 8.75 9.55 2.03
CA LYS A 112 8.12 9.16 0.75
C LYS A 112 6.61 9.37 0.75
N TYR A 113 5.95 9.12 1.88
CA TYR A 113 4.52 9.36 2.07
C TYR A 113 4.18 10.81 2.47
N LYS A 114 5.19 11.58 2.90
CA LYS A 114 5.04 13.00 3.28
C LYS A 114 5.30 13.98 2.14
N ASN A 115 5.78 13.49 0.99
CA ASN A 115 5.92 14.25 -0.25
C ASN A 115 4.59 14.91 -0.65
N SER A 116 4.66 16.20 -1.00
CA SER A 116 3.45 17.01 -1.19
C SER A 116 2.68 16.67 -2.48
N ILE A 117 1.35 16.62 -2.39
CA ILE A 117 0.41 16.42 -3.51
C ILE A 117 -0.51 17.62 -3.72
N ILE A 118 0.04 18.71 -4.21
CA ILE A 118 -0.64 20.02 -4.30
C ILE A 118 -1.88 20.09 -5.20
N TYR A 119 -2.12 19.09 -6.05
CA TYR A 119 -3.23 19.05 -7.00
C TYR A 119 -4.49 18.37 -6.43
N ILE A 120 -4.44 17.84 -5.21
CA ILE A 120 -5.60 17.31 -4.51
C ILE A 120 -5.96 18.28 -3.38
N LYS A 121 -7.02 19.06 -3.57
CA LYS A 121 -7.35 20.25 -2.75
C LYS A 121 -7.41 19.99 -1.23
N ASP A 122 -7.82 18.79 -0.83
CA ASP A 122 -8.10 18.46 0.56
C ASP A 122 -6.98 17.68 1.26
N TYR A 123 -5.89 17.35 0.55
CA TYR A 123 -4.80 16.51 1.07
C TYR A 123 -3.43 17.11 0.80
N ASN A 124 -2.59 17.13 1.83
CA ASN A 124 -1.24 17.70 1.71
C ASN A 124 -0.24 16.71 1.10
N ASN A 125 -0.38 15.42 1.41
CA ASN A 125 0.49 14.31 1.01
C ASN A 125 -0.24 12.96 1.17
N TYR A 126 0.40 11.84 0.81
CA TYR A 126 -0.23 10.51 0.91
C TYR A 126 -0.57 10.14 2.35
N LYS A 127 0.27 10.52 3.32
CA LYS A 127 -0.04 10.25 4.72
C LYS A 127 -1.33 10.95 5.17
N ASP A 128 -1.47 12.23 4.85
CA ASP A 128 -2.68 13.02 5.15
C ASP A 128 -3.91 12.45 4.42
N LEU A 129 -3.74 11.97 3.18
CA LEU A 129 -4.77 11.24 2.45
C LEU A 129 -5.22 9.98 3.19
N ILE A 130 -4.28 9.16 3.68
CA ILE A 130 -4.58 7.94 4.45
C ILE A 130 -5.27 8.31 5.77
N ASP A 131 -4.64 9.16 6.59
CA ASP A 131 -5.11 9.48 7.95
C ASP A 131 -6.53 10.07 7.97
N LYS A 132 -6.91 10.85 6.95
CA LYS A 132 -8.26 11.43 6.82
C LYS A 132 -9.31 10.43 6.36
N ASN A 133 -8.92 9.38 5.63
CA ASN A 133 -9.85 8.34 5.17
C ASN A 133 -9.93 7.16 6.14
N HIS A 134 -8.81 6.81 6.77
CA HIS A 134 -8.68 5.65 7.67
C HIS A 134 -7.78 5.96 8.86
N ASP A 135 -8.32 5.74 10.06
CA ASP A 135 -7.50 5.71 11.28
C ASP A 135 -6.91 4.30 11.46
N LEU A 136 -5.74 4.06 10.83
CA LEU A 136 -5.05 2.76 10.88
C LEU A 136 -4.63 2.33 12.29
N THR A 137 -4.73 3.20 13.29
CA THR A 137 -4.44 2.87 14.69
C THR A 137 -5.63 2.26 15.43
N LYS A 138 -6.83 2.45 14.91
CA LYS A 138 -8.09 1.99 15.52
C LYS A 138 -8.71 0.80 14.82
N VAL A 139 -8.25 0.45 13.61
CA VAL A 139 -8.81 -0.67 12.87
C VAL A 139 -8.01 -1.95 13.12
N ASP A 140 -8.71 -3.00 13.54
CA ASP A 140 -8.12 -4.34 13.63
C ASP A 140 -8.00 -4.93 12.22
N ILE A 141 -6.81 -5.44 11.93
CA ILE A 141 -6.50 -6.11 10.67
C ILE A 141 -7.43 -7.29 10.40
N LYS A 142 -7.86 -8.00 11.46
CA LYS A 142 -8.76 -9.16 11.39
C LYS A 142 -10.19 -8.78 11.04
N ASP A 143 -10.56 -7.52 11.23
CA ASP A 143 -11.88 -7.04 10.87
C ASP A 143 -11.92 -6.59 9.41
N ILE A 144 -10.80 -6.08 8.86
CA ILE A 144 -10.69 -5.73 7.44
C ILE A 144 -10.46 -6.98 6.57
N SER A 145 -9.64 -7.93 6.99
CA SER A 145 -9.22 -9.06 6.14
C SER A 145 -10.30 -10.12 5.87
N LYS A 146 -11.50 -9.97 6.46
CA LYS A 146 -12.66 -10.85 6.24
C LYS A 146 -13.48 -10.48 5.00
N PHE A 147 -13.22 -9.33 4.40
CA PHE A 147 -13.91 -8.79 3.21
C PHE A 147 -13.10 -9.07 1.94
#